data_AF-A0A9P7XBJ3-F1
#
_entry.id   AF-A0A9P7XBJ3-F1
#
_cell.length_a   1.000
_cell.length_b   1.000
_cell.length_c   1.000
_cell.angle_alpha   90.00
_cell.angle_beta   90.00
_cell.angle_gamma   90.00
#
_symmetry.space_group_name_H-M   'P 1'
#
loop_
_entity.id
_entity.type
_entity.pdbx_description
1 polymer ?
#
loop_
_entity_poly.entity_id
_entity_poly.type
_entity_poly.pdbx_seq_one_letter_code
_entity_poly.pdbx_strand_id
1 'polypeptide(L)'
;MLSSLFLGIASAGVANAFFKVPCTLPIVQEFIDPILSPGAVSQHLHTIHGGNNFSMNETYTSARASSCTSCQVAQDLSNYWVPTLYFKDPLNGTFTKVPNGGLLVYYENRGNAAPINGGAGLTAFPPGFRMISGNAAKRSQLYTPGLGTQAELAERALIGSCLRYTTTNPGYDYYGFPTTDCEAGLNARLQMPSCWDGVNLWLPGSAHVSYLSGLDNGECDAAHPVTLVHLFYEVTWDLSSFRSRWVPQGYPWPFVYSNSDPTGWGWHGDFFNGWDVPVLQNAIDHCDNFTDPDIDGGLASACPYLNVTTTDAMNACQIAKVEVTEPLGIQGPLAALPGCNPLQYGPCDATLYPRSTNPCPATGPACAGTTTVSASATKTSTTAVSTGTGTGTYLGCYSDAASPRTLTGYTTTVSTMTNLLCATTCRGMGYVYAGTEYSNECYCGNSLSGGTIMTDGSCNGACAGDASTICGGTYRLSVYQV
;
A
#
# COMPACT_ATOMS: atom_id res chain seq x y z
N MET A 1 34.73 -14.01 15.21
CA MET A 1 35.12 -14.66 13.96
C MET A 1 33.99 -14.42 12.97
N LEU A 2 34.16 -13.42 12.12
CA LEU A 2 33.33 -13.22 10.94
C LEU A 2 33.57 -14.41 10.00
N SER A 3 32.49 -15.00 9.48
CA SER A 3 32.52 -15.63 8.16
C SER A 3 31.11 -16.00 7.72
N SER A 4 30.71 -15.36 6.62
CA SER A 4 30.00 -15.95 5.48
C SER A 4 28.61 -16.53 5.71
N LEU A 5 27.59 -15.81 5.25
CA LEU A 5 26.40 -16.42 4.66
C LEU A 5 25.87 -15.55 3.51
N PHE A 6 26.53 -15.66 2.35
CA PHE A 6 25.91 -15.44 1.05
C PHE A 6 25.23 -16.74 0.64
N LEU A 7 23.90 -16.77 0.55
CA LEU A 7 23.13 -17.37 -0.55
C LEU A 7 21.64 -17.32 -0.25
N GLY A 8 20.88 -16.67 -1.13
CA GLY A 8 19.42 -16.73 -1.13
C GLY A 8 18.72 -15.56 -1.81
N ILE A 9 19.23 -15.03 -2.92
CA ILE A 9 18.46 -14.14 -3.80
C ILE A 9 18.27 -14.88 -5.13
N ALA A 10 17.04 -15.33 -5.39
CA ALA A 10 16.65 -15.79 -6.70
C ALA A 10 15.80 -14.70 -7.37
N SER A 11 16.40 -14.10 -8.40
CA SER A 11 15.79 -13.33 -9.49
C SER A 11 15.08 -12.02 -9.15
N ALA A 12 15.83 -11.04 -8.67
CA ALA A 12 15.87 -9.74 -9.34
C ALA A 12 17.20 -9.69 -10.08
N GLY A 13 17.28 -9.05 -11.26
CA GLY A 13 18.59 -8.73 -11.84
C GLY A 13 19.45 -8.05 -10.77
N VAL A 14 20.77 -8.21 -10.81
CA VAL A 14 21.71 -7.51 -9.92
C VAL A 14 21.30 -6.03 -9.83
N ALA A 15 20.65 -5.69 -8.73
CA ALA A 15 20.06 -4.40 -8.46
C ALA A 15 21.20 -3.49 -8.03
N ASN A 16 21.86 -2.86 -9.00
CA ASN A 16 23.03 -2.02 -8.74
C ASN A 16 22.56 -0.64 -8.27
N ALA A 17 22.54 -0.43 -6.95
CA ALA A 17 22.31 0.89 -6.38
C ALA A 17 23.55 1.79 -6.58
N PHE A 18 23.34 3.04 -6.95
CA PHE A 18 24.41 4.04 -7.14
C PHE A 18 25.01 4.46 -5.78
N PHE A 19 24.15 4.75 -4.80
CA PHE A 19 24.50 4.78 -3.38
C PHE A 19 23.22 4.67 -2.56
N LYS A 20 23.38 4.25 -1.31
CA LYS A 20 22.30 4.18 -0.34
C LYS A 20 22.52 5.25 0.71
N VAL A 21 21.43 5.88 1.12
CA VAL A 21 21.39 6.87 2.19
C VAL A 21 20.59 6.28 3.34
N PRO A 22 21.26 5.66 4.32
CA PRO A 22 20.62 5.28 5.57
C PRO A 22 20.19 6.53 6.33
N CYS A 23 18.94 6.53 6.78
CA CYS A 23 18.39 7.49 7.73
C CYS A 23 18.07 6.75 9.02
N THR A 24 18.51 7.33 10.14
CA THR A 24 18.38 6.72 11.46
C THR A 24 16.97 6.94 12.02
N LEU A 25 16.83 7.64 13.14
CA LEU A 25 15.53 7.95 13.71
C LEU A 25 14.82 9.05 12.88
N PRO A 26 13.49 9.08 12.89
CA PRO A 26 12.76 10.21 12.30
C PRO A 26 13.10 11.51 13.03
N ILE A 27 13.13 12.62 12.29
CA ILE A 27 13.31 13.96 12.86
C ILE A 27 12.07 14.45 13.61
N VAL A 28 10.90 13.93 13.22
CA VAL A 28 9.60 14.22 13.84
C VAL A 28 8.55 13.21 13.36
N GLN A 29 7.48 13.06 14.14
CA GLN A 29 6.24 12.39 13.74
C GLN A 29 5.09 13.35 14.00
N GLU A 30 4.50 13.89 12.95
CA GLU A 30 3.43 14.89 13.06
C GLU A 30 2.50 14.91 11.84
N PHE A 31 1.47 15.73 11.92
CA PHE A 31 0.42 15.86 10.91
C PHE A 31 0.76 16.95 9.92
N ILE A 32 1.89 16.79 9.25
CA ILE A 32 2.37 17.74 8.25
C ILE A 32 2.59 16.99 6.95
N ASP A 33 2.15 17.61 5.88
CA ASP A 33 2.35 17.19 4.50
C ASP A 33 2.33 18.46 3.62
N PRO A 34 3.49 19.07 3.37
CA PRO A 34 3.56 20.30 2.60
C PRO A 34 3.27 20.08 1.11
N ILE A 35 3.19 18.83 0.64
CA ILE A 35 2.85 18.51 -0.75
C ILE A 35 1.33 18.57 -0.95
N LEU A 36 0.57 17.85 -0.12
CA LEU A 36 -0.89 17.76 -0.24
C LEU A 36 -1.64 18.83 0.55
N SER A 37 -1.07 19.30 1.66
CA SER A 37 -1.72 20.24 2.58
C SER A 37 -0.79 21.42 2.95
N PRO A 38 -0.30 22.19 1.97
CA PRO A 38 0.62 23.30 2.24
C PRO A 38 -0.02 24.33 3.18
N GLY A 39 0.67 24.64 4.27
CA GLY A 39 0.21 25.56 5.31
C GLY A 39 -0.93 25.04 6.18
N ALA A 40 -1.27 23.76 6.07
CA ALA A 40 -2.36 23.12 6.80
C ALA A 40 -1.93 21.81 7.44
N VAL A 41 -2.74 21.36 8.40
CA VAL A 41 -2.55 20.08 9.08
C VAL A 41 -2.97 18.95 8.13
N SER A 42 -2.10 17.95 7.97
CA SER A 42 -2.38 16.75 7.16
C SER A 42 -3.45 15.87 7.81
N GLN A 43 -4.09 15.05 6.98
CA GLN A 43 -5.18 14.18 7.37
C GLN A 43 -4.76 13.04 8.31
N HIS A 44 -3.51 12.59 8.22
CA HIS A 44 -2.99 11.52 9.06
C HIS A 44 -1.54 11.76 9.49
N LEU A 45 -1.06 10.91 10.40
CA LEU A 45 0.26 11.06 11.01
C LEU A 45 1.35 10.50 10.12
N HIS A 46 2.36 11.31 9.83
CA HIS A 46 3.55 10.86 9.12
C HIS A 46 4.70 10.57 10.07
N THR A 47 5.60 9.68 9.64
CA THR A 47 6.96 9.52 10.17
C THR A 47 7.91 10.18 9.17
N ILE A 48 8.63 11.23 9.59
CA ILE A 48 9.42 12.10 8.72
C ILE A 48 10.91 11.91 9.00
N HIS A 49 11.70 11.69 7.95
CA HIS A 49 13.17 11.68 7.97
C HIS A 49 13.72 12.83 7.11
N GLY A 50 15.01 13.14 7.30
CA GLY A 50 15.72 14.11 6.46
C GLY A 50 16.09 15.41 7.16
N GLY A 51 16.03 16.53 6.44
CA GLY A 51 16.43 17.86 6.91
C GLY A 51 15.54 18.42 8.03
N ASN A 52 16.15 19.03 9.06
CA ASN A 52 15.41 19.47 10.26
C ASN A 52 14.65 20.79 10.18
N ASN A 53 14.68 21.49 9.03
CA ASN A 53 13.86 22.68 8.79
C ASN A 53 12.55 22.36 8.04
N PHE A 54 12.11 21.11 8.12
CA PHE A 54 10.81 20.65 7.67
C PHE A 54 9.68 21.44 8.35
N SER A 55 8.63 21.81 7.60
CA SER A 55 7.51 22.60 8.12
C SER A 55 6.29 22.47 7.22
N MET A 56 5.11 22.96 7.67
CA MET A 56 3.90 22.98 6.83
C MET A 56 4.04 23.78 5.54
N ASN A 57 4.97 24.74 5.48
CA ASN A 57 5.19 25.62 4.33
C ASN A 57 6.57 25.40 3.74
N GLU A 58 6.90 24.14 3.47
CA GLU A 58 8.20 23.77 2.95
C GLU A 58 8.45 24.33 1.54
N THR A 59 9.63 24.89 1.35
CA THR A 59 10.18 25.38 0.08
C THR A 59 11.58 24.80 -0.09
N TYR A 60 12.11 24.80 -1.31
CA TYR A 60 13.51 24.39 -1.52
C TYR A 60 14.48 25.19 -0.67
N THR A 61 14.29 26.51 -0.57
CA THR A 61 15.14 27.38 0.24
C THR A 61 15.07 27.04 1.72
N SER A 62 13.88 26.72 2.25
CA SER A 62 13.75 26.31 3.66
C SER A 62 14.37 24.93 3.89
N ALA A 63 14.15 23.95 3.00
CA ALA A 63 14.77 22.63 3.10
C ALA A 63 16.31 22.76 3.12
N ARG A 64 16.88 23.56 2.20
CA ARG A 64 18.32 23.87 2.13
C ARG A 64 18.85 24.70 3.30
N ALA A 65 17.99 25.33 4.08
CA ALA A 65 18.36 26.03 5.31
C ALA A 65 18.39 25.10 6.54
N SER A 66 18.10 23.81 6.38
CA SER A 66 18.27 22.82 7.46
C SER A 66 19.71 22.81 7.98
N SER A 67 19.83 22.78 9.30
CA SER A 67 21.12 22.77 10.00
C SER A 67 21.72 21.36 10.15
N CYS A 68 20.89 20.33 10.03
CA CYS A 68 21.27 18.93 10.07
C CYS A 68 20.27 18.09 9.26
N THR A 69 20.60 16.81 9.06
CA THR A 69 19.72 15.79 8.51
C THR A 69 19.80 14.51 9.35
N SER A 70 18.71 13.74 9.45
CA SER A 70 18.73 12.41 10.08
C SER A 70 19.25 11.30 9.14
N CYS A 71 19.71 11.68 7.95
CA CYS A 71 20.23 10.82 6.90
C CYS A 71 21.76 10.94 6.75
N GLN A 72 22.41 9.88 6.24
CA GLN A 72 23.86 9.75 6.29
C GLN A 72 24.61 10.79 5.47
N VAL A 73 24.03 11.31 4.38
CA VAL A 73 24.70 12.27 3.51
C VAL A 73 24.35 13.69 3.94
N ALA A 74 25.33 14.45 4.43
CA ALA A 74 25.12 15.78 4.98
C ALA A 74 24.59 16.79 3.94
N GLN A 75 24.90 16.58 2.65
CA GLN A 75 24.37 17.42 1.58
C GLN A 75 22.92 17.08 1.20
N ASP A 76 22.38 15.96 1.67
CA ASP A 76 20.97 15.59 1.51
C ASP A 76 20.13 16.19 2.65
N LEU A 77 19.54 17.36 2.35
CA LEU A 77 18.57 18.01 3.23
C LEU A 77 17.15 17.83 2.70
N SER A 78 16.92 16.81 1.86
CA SER A 78 15.58 16.42 1.43
C SER A 78 14.77 15.89 2.60
N ASN A 79 13.46 15.82 2.40
CA ASN A 79 12.55 15.21 3.36
C ASN A 79 11.82 14.02 2.73
N TYR A 80 11.72 12.96 3.53
CA TYR A 80 11.11 11.69 3.18
C TYR A 80 10.09 11.35 4.25
N TRP A 81 8.85 11.10 3.87
CA TRP A 81 7.85 10.72 4.88
C TRP A 81 6.87 9.69 4.37
N VAL A 82 6.30 8.98 5.35
CA VAL A 82 5.42 7.84 5.15
C VAL A 82 4.39 7.77 6.28
N PRO A 83 3.24 7.10 6.09
CA PRO A 83 2.30 6.83 7.16
C PRO A 83 2.93 6.10 8.35
N THR A 84 2.57 6.49 9.56
CA THR A 84 3.06 5.82 10.77
C THR A 84 2.31 4.52 11.01
N LEU A 85 3.03 3.44 11.35
CA LEU A 85 2.44 2.14 11.68
C LEU A 85 2.01 2.06 13.16
N TYR A 86 0.84 1.48 13.40
CA TYR A 86 0.29 1.22 14.72
C TYR A 86 -0.08 -0.25 14.88
N PHE A 87 0.15 -0.80 16.06
CA PHE A 87 -0.39 -2.08 16.50
C PHE A 87 -1.76 -1.86 17.15
N LYS A 88 -2.80 -2.49 16.61
CA LYS A 88 -4.13 -2.57 17.24
C LYS A 88 -4.21 -3.84 18.07
N ASP A 89 -4.20 -3.69 19.38
CA ASP A 89 -4.27 -4.80 20.32
C ASP A 89 -5.57 -5.61 20.12
N PRO A 90 -5.49 -6.91 19.77
CA PRO A 90 -6.68 -7.73 19.56
C PRO A 90 -7.53 -7.94 20.83
N LEU A 91 -6.95 -7.81 22.02
CA LEU A 91 -7.61 -8.09 23.30
C LEU A 91 -8.44 -6.91 23.79
N ASN A 92 -7.95 -5.68 23.62
CA ASN A 92 -8.59 -4.48 24.16
C ASN A 92 -8.88 -3.39 23.11
N GLY A 93 -8.45 -3.57 21.86
CA GLY A 93 -8.71 -2.64 20.76
C GLY A 93 -7.88 -1.36 20.77
N THR A 94 -6.95 -1.18 21.72
CA THR A 94 -6.10 0.02 21.81
C THR A 94 -4.99 0.02 20.76
N PHE A 95 -4.51 1.21 20.43
CA PHE A 95 -3.48 1.45 19.43
C PHE A 95 -2.16 1.81 20.10
N THR A 96 -1.10 1.06 19.79
CA THR A 96 0.27 1.36 20.24
C THR A 96 1.11 1.69 19.02
N LYS A 97 1.83 2.80 19.03
CA LYS A 97 2.73 3.17 17.93
C LYS A 97 3.82 2.12 17.78
N VAL A 98 4.09 1.68 16.55
CA VAL A 98 5.17 0.75 16.26
C VAL A 98 6.48 1.52 16.12
N PRO A 99 7.57 1.09 16.78
CA PRO A 99 8.87 1.72 16.60
C PRO A 99 9.34 1.64 15.13
N ASN A 100 9.80 2.77 14.62
CA ASN A 100 10.47 2.84 13.31
C ASN A 100 11.92 2.36 13.47
N GLY A 101 12.29 1.35 12.69
CA GLY A 101 13.63 0.75 12.65
C GLY A 101 14.59 1.44 11.67
N GLY A 102 14.19 2.59 11.11
CA GLY A 102 14.95 3.36 10.14
C GLY A 102 14.33 3.39 8.74
N LEU A 103 14.85 4.31 7.93
CA LEU A 103 14.58 4.43 6.51
C LEU A 103 15.89 4.24 5.75
N LEU A 104 15.88 3.45 4.70
CA LEU A 104 16.98 3.36 3.74
C LEU A 104 16.50 3.88 2.40
N VAL A 105 17.13 4.95 1.90
CA VAL A 105 16.83 5.52 0.60
C VAL A 105 17.89 5.05 -0.39
N TYR A 106 17.47 4.37 -1.43
CA TYR A 106 18.30 3.96 -2.53
C TYR A 106 18.22 5.00 -3.63
N TYR A 107 19.37 5.46 -4.09
CA TYR A 107 19.52 6.19 -5.35
C TYR A 107 20.03 5.19 -6.36
N GLU A 108 19.24 4.85 -7.37
CA GLU A 108 19.53 3.74 -8.27
C GLU A 108 19.68 4.18 -9.73
N ASN A 109 20.59 3.52 -10.44
CA ASN A 109 20.83 3.74 -11.85
C ASN A 109 19.90 2.85 -12.67
N ARG A 110 18.63 3.27 -12.81
CA ARG A 110 17.57 2.50 -13.48
C ARG A 110 17.15 3.10 -14.82
N GLY A 111 16.57 2.23 -15.65
CA GLY A 111 16.04 2.61 -16.95
C GLY A 111 17.08 2.60 -18.06
N ASN A 112 16.61 2.71 -19.30
CA ASN A 112 17.45 2.70 -20.49
C ASN A 112 18.36 3.92 -20.60
N ALA A 113 18.01 5.03 -19.92
CA ALA A 113 18.83 6.24 -19.90
C ALA A 113 20.08 6.12 -19.01
N ALA A 114 20.12 5.14 -18.10
CA ALA A 114 21.27 4.87 -17.24
C ALA A 114 22.55 4.63 -18.06
N PRO A 115 23.69 5.26 -17.72
CA PRO A 115 24.97 5.05 -18.43
C PRO A 115 25.40 3.58 -18.50
N ILE A 116 25.16 2.79 -17.44
CA ILE A 116 25.41 1.34 -17.41
C ILE A 116 24.66 0.59 -18.51
N ASN A 117 23.51 1.10 -18.93
CA ASN A 117 22.67 0.54 -19.98
C ASN A 117 22.95 1.18 -21.36
N GLY A 118 24.00 2.00 -21.48
CA GLY A 118 24.36 2.71 -22.71
C GLY A 118 23.51 3.95 -23.00
N GLY A 119 22.78 4.45 -22.01
CA GLY A 119 21.91 5.62 -22.11
C GLY A 119 22.63 6.96 -21.97
N ALA A 120 21.85 8.05 -22.09
CA ALA A 120 22.36 9.43 -22.10
C ALA A 120 22.73 10.00 -20.72
N GLY A 121 22.43 9.29 -19.62
CA GLY A 121 22.58 9.78 -18.26
C GLY A 121 21.26 9.96 -17.53
N LEU A 122 21.33 10.03 -16.19
CA LEU A 122 20.21 10.34 -15.32
C LEU A 122 20.31 11.79 -14.81
N THR A 123 19.17 12.37 -14.47
CA THR A 123 19.08 13.76 -14.03
C THR A 123 18.81 13.84 -12.53
N ALA A 124 19.54 14.71 -11.82
CA ALA A 124 19.23 15.07 -10.44
C ALA A 124 17.89 15.81 -10.34
N PHE A 125 17.23 15.70 -9.18
CA PHE A 125 15.99 16.43 -8.95
C PHE A 125 16.21 17.95 -9.00
N PRO A 126 15.41 18.72 -9.75
CA PRO A 126 15.55 20.17 -9.78
C PRO A 126 15.11 20.81 -8.45
N PRO A 127 15.57 22.04 -8.14
CA PRO A 127 15.16 22.76 -6.94
C PRO A 127 13.63 22.83 -6.78
N GLY A 128 13.11 22.37 -5.64
CA GLY A 128 11.67 22.42 -5.30
C GLY A 128 10.81 21.32 -5.91
N PHE A 129 11.44 20.37 -6.60
CA PHE A 129 10.81 19.15 -7.07
C PHE A 129 10.25 18.33 -5.91
N ARG A 130 9.04 17.80 -6.08
CA ARG A 130 8.40 16.96 -5.07
C ARG A 130 7.40 16.01 -5.73
N MET A 131 7.27 14.82 -5.17
CA MET A 131 6.39 13.79 -5.71
C MET A 131 5.92 12.84 -4.61
N ILE A 132 4.85 12.11 -4.93
CA ILE A 132 4.26 11.09 -4.08
C ILE A 132 4.14 9.80 -4.89
N SER A 133 4.40 8.67 -4.23
CA SER A 133 4.12 7.32 -4.73
C SER A 133 3.14 6.62 -3.78
N GLY A 134 2.11 6.00 -4.34
CA GLY A 134 1.03 5.38 -3.57
C GLY A 134 -0.24 6.21 -3.47
N ASN A 135 -1.25 5.66 -2.79
CA ASN A 135 -2.54 6.33 -2.59
C ASN A 135 -3.08 6.01 -1.20
N ALA A 136 -3.12 7.03 -0.33
CA ALA A 136 -3.59 6.91 1.05
C ALA A 136 -5.03 6.38 1.21
N ALA A 137 -5.88 6.57 0.20
CA ALA A 137 -7.26 6.10 0.23
C ALA A 137 -7.39 4.62 -0.14
N LYS A 138 -6.44 4.03 -0.86
CA LYS A 138 -6.59 2.68 -1.43
C LYS A 138 -6.75 1.61 -0.35
N ARG A 139 -7.64 0.63 -0.56
CA ARG A 139 -7.87 -0.49 0.39
C ARG A 139 -7.84 -1.89 -0.22
N SER A 140 -7.78 -2.00 -1.53
CA SER A 140 -7.66 -3.28 -2.22
C SER A 140 -6.79 -3.17 -3.45
N GLN A 141 -6.41 -4.33 -3.98
CA GLN A 141 -5.90 -4.43 -5.34
C GLN A 141 -6.97 -3.97 -6.34
N LEU A 142 -6.57 -3.19 -7.33
CA LEU A 142 -7.42 -2.71 -8.42
C LEU A 142 -6.94 -3.21 -9.79
N TYR A 143 -5.65 -3.54 -9.91
CA TYR A 143 -5.05 -3.90 -11.20
C TYR A 143 -4.43 -5.29 -11.17
N THR A 144 -4.62 -6.04 -12.26
CA THR A 144 -3.94 -7.32 -12.45
C THR A 144 -2.45 -7.06 -12.69
N PRO A 145 -1.53 -7.72 -11.95
CA PRO A 145 -0.11 -7.50 -12.14
C PRO A 145 0.33 -7.85 -13.56
N GLY A 146 1.22 -7.02 -14.13
CA GLY A 146 1.77 -7.21 -15.47
C GLY A 146 0.99 -6.56 -16.61
N LEU A 147 -0.03 -5.75 -16.31
CA LEU A 147 -0.73 -4.94 -17.33
C LEU A 147 0.20 -3.88 -17.96
N GLY A 148 1.20 -3.38 -17.23
CA GLY A 148 2.15 -2.39 -17.74
C GLY A 148 1.55 -0.99 -17.95
N THR A 149 0.33 -0.75 -17.46
CA THR A 149 -0.25 0.59 -17.44
C THR A 149 0.33 1.39 -16.26
N GLN A 150 0.42 2.71 -16.37
CA GLN A 150 0.94 3.55 -15.28
C GLN A 150 0.18 3.36 -13.95
N ALA A 151 -1.13 3.12 -14.00
CA ALA A 151 -1.92 2.87 -12.81
C ALA A 151 -1.61 1.51 -12.15
N GLU A 152 -1.33 0.48 -12.95
CA GLU A 152 -0.86 -0.81 -12.43
C GLU A 152 0.58 -0.72 -11.91
N LEU A 153 1.48 -0.04 -12.63
CA LEU A 153 2.85 0.19 -12.19
C LEU A 153 2.88 0.95 -10.86
N ALA A 154 2.01 1.95 -10.67
CA ALA A 154 1.87 2.67 -9.41
C ALA A 154 1.38 1.78 -8.24
N GLU A 155 0.51 0.80 -8.51
CA GLU A 155 0.12 -0.20 -7.51
C GLU A 155 1.26 -1.16 -7.20
N ARG A 156 1.96 -1.62 -8.22
CA ARG A 156 3.07 -2.58 -8.10
C ARG A 156 4.32 -1.97 -7.48
N ALA A 157 4.49 -0.65 -7.58
CA ALA A 157 5.55 0.11 -6.94
C ALA A 157 5.57 -0.06 -5.42
N LEU A 158 4.44 -0.46 -4.81
CA LEU A 158 4.29 -0.62 -3.38
C LEU A 158 4.33 -2.11 -3.01
N ILE A 159 5.53 -2.60 -2.71
CA ILE A 159 5.78 -3.97 -2.32
C ILE A 159 6.50 -3.99 -0.98
N GLY A 160 6.13 -4.88 -0.08
CA GLY A 160 6.84 -5.06 1.19
C GLY A 160 7.53 -6.41 1.27
N SER A 161 8.39 -6.58 2.27
CA SER A 161 9.02 -7.84 2.61
C SER A 161 8.80 -8.17 4.08
N CYS A 162 8.26 -9.35 4.32
CA CYS A 162 8.09 -9.89 5.65
C CYS A 162 9.42 -10.51 6.07
N LEU A 163 10.15 -9.84 6.97
CA LEU A 163 11.48 -10.28 7.37
C LEU A 163 11.37 -11.47 8.33
N ARG A 164 11.91 -12.59 7.88
CA ARG A 164 11.96 -13.85 8.62
C ARG A 164 13.28 -14.54 8.30
N TYR A 165 14.03 -14.89 9.34
CA TYR A 165 15.42 -15.37 9.20
C TYR A 165 15.62 -16.82 9.64
N THR A 166 14.51 -17.55 9.85
CA THR A 166 14.58 -18.96 10.21
C THR A 166 14.39 -19.83 8.97
N THR A 167 15.14 -20.93 8.87
CA THR A 167 15.09 -21.82 7.70
C THR A 167 13.74 -22.49 7.51
N THR A 168 12.95 -22.61 8.57
CA THR A 168 11.60 -23.17 8.55
C THR A 168 10.54 -22.18 8.08
N ASN A 169 10.89 -20.89 8.02
CA ASN A 169 9.99 -19.79 7.79
C ASN A 169 10.77 -18.67 7.10
N PRO A 170 11.13 -18.83 5.81
CA PRO A 170 11.88 -17.81 5.10
C PRO A 170 11.04 -16.55 4.91
N GLY A 171 11.72 -15.41 4.80
CA GLY A 171 11.08 -14.15 4.43
C GLY A 171 10.46 -14.23 3.04
N TYR A 172 9.49 -13.37 2.78
CA TYR A 172 8.76 -13.32 1.52
C TYR A 172 8.20 -11.92 1.26
N ASP A 173 7.98 -11.61 -0.01
CA ASP A 173 7.41 -10.32 -0.41
C ASP A 173 5.87 -10.36 -0.44
N TYR A 174 5.26 -9.21 -0.19
CA TYR A 174 3.81 -9.07 -0.09
C TYR A 174 3.31 -7.75 -0.71
N TYR A 175 2.05 -7.76 -1.14
CA TYR A 175 1.27 -6.56 -1.41
C TYR A 175 0.22 -6.37 -0.33
N GLY A 176 -0.13 -5.12 -0.02
CA GLY A 176 -0.98 -4.80 1.13
C GLY A 176 -0.25 -5.11 2.44
N PHE A 177 -0.88 -5.86 3.33
CA PHE A 177 -0.23 -6.39 4.53
C PHE A 177 -0.01 -7.90 4.46
N PRO A 178 1.07 -8.40 5.08
CA PRO A 178 1.32 -9.84 5.16
C PRO A 178 0.29 -10.51 6.09
N THR A 179 0.13 -11.82 5.91
CA THR A 179 -0.81 -12.65 6.70
C THR A 179 -0.12 -13.48 7.78
N THR A 180 1.20 -13.35 7.94
CA THR A 180 2.00 -14.12 8.90
C THR A 180 2.84 -13.22 9.80
N ASP A 181 3.37 -13.79 10.89
CA ASP A 181 4.30 -13.08 11.78
C ASP A 181 5.63 -12.81 11.05
N CYS A 182 5.97 -11.52 10.89
CA CYS A 182 7.25 -11.09 10.34
C CYS A 182 8.23 -10.90 11.50
N GLU A 183 8.70 -12.01 12.07
CA GLU A 183 9.33 -12.01 13.39
C GLU A 183 10.62 -11.18 13.49
N ALA A 184 11.24 -10.87 12.35
CA ALA A 184 12.45 -10.06 12.28
C ALA A 184 12.19 -8.62 11.79
N GLY A 185 10.92 -8.25 11.55
CA GLY A 185 10.50 -6.91 11.17
C GLY A 185 9.60 -6.88 9.93
N LEU A 186 8.84 -5.81 9.81
CA LEU A 186 8.09 -5.48 8.59
C LEU A 186 8.92 -4.50 7.77
N ASN A 187 9.33 -4.88 6.56
CA ASN A 187 10.05 -3.97 5.68
C ASN A 187 9.07 -3.48 4.58
N ALA A 188 8.51 -2.30 4.77
CA ALA A 188 7.62 -1.68 3.79
C ALA A 188 8.47 -0.95 2.75
N ARG A 189 8.24 -1.23 1.46
CA ARG A 189 9.02 -0.65 0.37
C ARG A 189 8.14 0.10 -0.61
N LEU A 190 8.73 1.08 -1.27
CA LEU A 190 8.08 1.79 -2.36
C LEU A 190 9.11 2.26 -3.37
N GLN A 191 8.73 2.25 -4.63
CA GLN A 191 9.46 2.92 -5.71
C GLN A 191 8.78 4.24 -6.05
N MET A 192 9.59 5.27 -6.31
CA MET A 192 9.10 6.54 -6.84
C MET A 192 9.11 6.54 -8.37
N PRO A 193 8.19 7.30 -9.01
CA PRO A 193 8.31 7.65 -10.43
C PRO A 193 9.69 8.18 -10.78
N SER A 194 10.21 7.84 -11.96
CA SER A 194 11.57 8.23 -12.41
C SER A 194 11.56 8.99 -13.74
N CYS A 195 10.39 9.23 -14.31
CA CYS A 195 10.23 9.98 -15.54
C CYS A 195 9.56 11.29 -15.22
N TRP A 196 10.10 12.39 -15.73
CA TRP A 196 9.65 13.75 -15.46
C TRP A 196 9.35 14.50 -16.76
N ASP A 197 8.32 15.34 -16.73
CA ASP A 197 7.92 16.17 -17.88
C ASP A 197 8.96 17.25 -18.27
N GLY A 198 9.99 17.46 -17.44
CA GLY A 198 11.05 18.42 -17.69
C GLY A 198 10.69 19.87 -17.35
N VAL A 199 9.50 20.12 -16.83
CA VAL A 199 8.96 21.47 -16.63
C VAL A 199 8.38 21.67 -15.23
N ASN A 200 7.43 20.84 -14.80
CA ASN A 200 6.65 21.09 -13.60
C ASN A 200 7.31 20.47 -12.38
N LEU A 201 7.46 21.22 -11.29
CA LEU A 201 8.04 20.71 -10.04
C LEU A 201 7.04 19.95 -9.16
N TRP A 202 5.75 20.11 -9.45
CA TRP A 202 4.62 19.44 -8.81
C TRP A 202 3.36 19.68 -9.63
N LEU A 203 2.53 18.65 -9.76
CA LEU A 203 1.15 18.74 -10.23
C LEU A 203 0.28 17.84 -9.33
N PRO A 204 -1.02 18.15 -9.16
CA PRO A 204 -1.94 17.32 -8.38
C PRO A 204 -1.85 15.84 -8.79
N GLY A 205 -1.77 14.95 -7.80
CA GLY A 205 -1.66 13.51 -8.02
C GLY A 205 -0.36 13.08 -8.71
N SER A 206 0.73 13.83 -8.55
CA SER A 206 2.03 13.56 -9.18
C SER A 206 1.97 13.50 -10.71
N ALA A 207 1.03 14.19 -11.37
CA ALA A 207 0.81 14.11 -12.83
C ALA A 207 1.97 14.64 -13.70
N HIS A 208 3.01 15.22 -13.11
CA HIS A 208 4.23 15.68 -13.76
C HIS A 208 5.31 14.59 -13.84
N VAL A 209 5.04 13.42 -13.27
CA VAL A 209 5.94 12.26 -13.28
C VAL A 209 5.23 10.98 -13.67
N SER A 210 5.99 10.04 -14.20
CA SER A 210 5.54 8.68 -14.48
C SER A 210 6.58 7.62 -14.12
N TYR A 211 6.14 6.37 -13.99
CA TYR A 211 7.03 5.24 -13.78
C TYR A 211 7.68 4.83 -15.11
N LEU A 212 8.90 4.31 -15.03
CA LEU A 212 9.52 3.60 -16.15
C LEU A 212 8.61 2.47 -16.62
N SER A 213 8.65 2.13 -17.91
CA SER A 213 7.75 1.12 -18.50
C SER A 213 7.84 -0.28 -17.85
N GLY A 214 8.96 -0.61 -17.21
CA GLY A 214 9.19 -1.83 -16.44
C GLY A 214 9.18 -1.62 -14.92
N LEU A 215 8.73 -0.46 -14.41
CA LEU A 215 8.81 0.00 -13.02
C LEU A 215 10.25 0.25 -12.55
N ASP A 216 11.06 -0.82 -12.51
CA ASP A 216 12.46 -0.82 -12.08
C ASP A 216 13.45 -0.72 -13.26
N ASN A 217 12.95 -0.82 -14.50
CA ASN A 217 13.74 -0.61 -15.72
C ASN A 217 12.86 -0.15 -16.87
N GLY A 218 13.43 0.08 -18.05
CA GLY A 218 12.71 0.45 -19.27
C GLY A 218 12.81 1.94 -19.58
N GLU A 219 11.81 2.45 -20.29
CA GLU A 219 11.84 3.79 -20.87
C GLU A 219 10.82 4.70 -20.24
N CYS A 220 11.10 5.99 -20.31
CA CYS A 220 10.13 7.02 -20.04
C CYS A 220 9.15 7.18 -21.19
N ASP A 221 7.90 7.50 -20.87
CA ASP A 221 6.92 7.85 -21.89
C ASP A 221 7.22 9.23 -22.50
N ALA A 222 6.61 9.50 -23.66
CA ALA A 222 6.86 10.73 -24.41
C ALA A 222 6.41 12.01 -23.70
N ALA A 223 5.48 11.91 -22.73
CA ALA A 223 5.04 13.07 -21.93
C ALA A 223 6.01 13.38 -20.78
N HIS A 224 6.85 12.41 -20.40
CA HIS A 224 7.79 12.52 -19.29
C HIS A 224 9.24 12.19 -19.71
N PRO A 225 9.81 12.90 -20.70
CA PRO A 225 11.04 12.46 -21.38
C PRO A 225 12.32 12.54 -20.53
N VAL A 226 12.31 13.21 -19.38
CA VAL A 226 13.50 13.38 -18.55
C VAL A 226 13.59 12.24 -17.54
N THR A 227 14.61 11.39 -17.65
CA THR A 227 14.86 10.33 -16.66
C THR A 227 15.59 10.89 -15.45
N LEU A 228 14.93 10.88 -14.31
CA LEU A 228 15.47 11.22 -13.00
C LEU A 228 16.21 10.02 -12.39
N VAL A 229 17.09 10.28 -11.41
CA VAL A 229 17.62 9.20 -10.55
C VAL A 229 16.47 8.46 -9.85
N HIS A 230 16.52 7.13 -9.85
CA HIS A 230 15.45 6.31 -9.29
C HIS A 230 15.55 6.30 -7.76
N LEU A 231 14.42 6.55 -7.08
CA LEU A 231 14.33 6.42 -5.63
C LEU A 231 13.54 5.17 -5.25
N PHE A 232 14.16 4.37 -4.41
CA PHE A 232 13.52 3.23 -3.75
C PHE A 232 13.68 3.36 -2.24
N TYR A 233 12.58 3.27 -1.50
CA TYR A 233 12.62 3.33 -0.04
C TYR A 233 12.43 1.95 0.56
N GLU A 234 13.19 1.67 1.61
CA GLU A 234 12.89 0.60 2.55
C GLU A 234 12.69 1.19 3.95
N VAL A 235 11.47 1.07 4.47
CA VAL A 235 11.13 1.47 5.84
C VAL A 235 10.95 0.22 6.67
N THR A 236 11.78 0.07 7.71
CA THR A 236 11.67 -1.07 8.61
C THR A 236 10.85 -0.71 9.85
N TRP A 237 9.91 -1.55 10.23
CA TRP A 237 9.15 -1.45 11.47
C TRP A 237 9.50 -2.60 12.41
N ASP A 238 9.84 -2.28 13.66
CA ASP A 238 10.19 -3.27 14.67
C ASP A 238 8.93 -3.84 15.34
N LEU A 239 8.62 -5.09 15.00
CA LEU A 239 7.45 -5.79 15.51
C LEU A 239 7.72 -6.62 16.78
N SER A 240 8.97 -6.69 17.23
CA SER A 240 9.43 -7.65 18.25
C SER A 240 8.64 -7.55 19.56
N SER A 241 8.32 -6.34 20.00
CA SER A 241 7.57 -6.07 21.23
C SER A 241 6.09 -6.46 21.18
N PHE A 242 5.55 -6.77 20.00
CA PHE A 242 4.13 -7.12 19.80
C PHE A 242 3.92 -8.61 19.59
N ARG A 243 4.97 -9.38 19.33
CA ARG A 243 4.90 -10.78 18.91
C ARG A 243 4.10 -11.68 19.85
N SER A 244 4.24 -11.51 21.17
CA SER A 244 3.52 -12.31 22.16
C SER A 244 2.09 -11.84 22.43
N ARG A 245 1.65 -10.75 21.79
CA ARG A 245 0.34 -10.10 22.03
C ARG A 245 -0.71 -10.50 20.99
N TRP A 246 -0.36 -11.32 20.01
CA TRP A 246 -1.29 -11.86 19.02
C TRP A 246 -0.79 -13.21 18.51
N VAL A 247 -1.70 -14.03 17.98
CA VAL A 247 -1.36 -15.31 17.35
C VAL A 247 -1.97 -15.31 15.94
N PRO A 248 -1.21 -15.65 14.88
CA PRO A 248 -1.74 -15.71 13.52
C PRO A 248 -2.90 -16.71 13.34
N GLN A 249 -3.02 -17.71 14.22
CA GLN A 249 -4.09 -18.70 14.20
C GLN A 249 -5.36 -18.15 14.87
N GLY A 250 -6.15 -17.39 14.10
CA GLY A 250 -7.52 -17.00 14.48
C GLY A 250 -7.80 -15.49 14.46
N TYR A 251 -6.78 -14.65 14.34
CA TYR A 251 -6.92 -13.20 14.21
C TYR A 251 -6.15 -12.68 12.98
N PRO A 252 -6.74 -11.79 12.16
CA PRO A 252 -6.04 -11.16 11.05
C PRO A 252 -4.89 -10.28 11.56
N TRP A 253 -3.94 -10.01 10.67
CA TRP A 253 -2.83 -9.06 10.84
C TRP A 253 -3.23 -7.84 11.71
N PRO A 254 -2.58 -7.60 12.87
CA PRO A 254 -3.04 -6.62 13.86
C PRO A 254 -2.38 -5.25 13.71
N PHE A 255 -1.74 -4.96 12.58
CA PHE A 255 -1.11 -3.67 12.33
C PHE A 255 -1.90 -2.87 11.30
N VAL A 256 -1.89 -1.55 11.49
CA VAL A 256 -2.63 -0.58 10.68
C VAL A 256 -1.76 0.65 10.43
N TYR A 257 -1.86 1.27 9.26
CA TYR A 257 -1.27 2.59 9.03
C TYR A 257 -2.19 3.71 9.56
N SER A 258 -1.56 4.84 9.91
CA SER A 258 -2.21 6.01 10.51
C SER A 258 -3.30 6.64 9.64
N ASN A 259 -3.29 6.38 8.33
CA ASN A 259 -4.26 6.86 7.35
C ASN A 259 -5.52 5.99 7.26
N SER A 260 -5.96 5.42 8.39
CA SER A 260 -7.15 4.56 8.48
C SER A 260 -7.03 3.21 7.77
N ASP A 261 -5.81 2.70 7.53
CA ASP A 261 -5.60 1.54 6.66
C ASP A 261 -5.19 0.27 7.42
N PRO A 262 -6.10 -0.70 7.59
CA PRO A 262 -5.80 -2.02 8.11
C PRO A 262 -5.47 -3.07 7.02
N THR A 263 -5.44 -2.69 5.74
CA THR A 263 -5.22 -3.61 4.61
C THR A 263 -3.82 -3.50 4.00
N GLY A 264 -3.13 -2.40 4.27
CA GLY A 264 -1.76 -2.12 3.84
C GLY A 264 -1.67 -1.53 2.43
N TRP A 265 -2.80 -1.46 1.71
CA TRP A 265 -2.87 -0.92 0.35
C TRP A 265 -2.83 0.61 0.29
N GLY A 266 -3.12 1.27 1.41
CA GLY A 266 -3.03 2.72 1.59
C GLY A 266 -1.62 3.20 1.90
N TRP A 267 -0.62 2.31 1.89
CA TRP A 267 0.78 2.70 1.97
C TRP A 267 1.11 3.73 0.88
N HIS A 268 1.99 4.67 1.22
CA HIS A 268 2.55 5.63 0.29
C HIS A 268 3.80 6.24 0.89
N GLY A 269 4.51 7.00 0.09
CA GLY A 269 5.55 7.87 0.58
C GLY A 269 5.72 9.09 -0.29
N ASP A 270 6.42 10.02 0.29
CA ASP A 270 6.52 11.38 -0.20
C ASP A 270 7.98 11.79 -0.24
N PHE A 271 8.30 12.59 -1.26
CA PHE A 271 9.62 13.13 -1.47
C PHE A 271 9.54 14.63 -1.70
N PHE A 272 10.27 15.39 -0.89
CA PHE A 272 10.56 16.79 -1.17
C PHE A 272 12.06 16.97 -1.37
N ASN A 273 12.46 17.44 -2.55
CA ASN A 273 13.87 17.62 -2.86
C ASN A 273 14.49 18.74 -2.02
N GLY A 274 15.51 18.38 -1.25
CA GLY A 274 16.37 19.29 -0.52
C GLY A 274 17.85 18.99 -0.76
N TRP A 275 18.21 18.30 -1.85
CA TRP A 275 19.60 18.08 -2.22
C TRP A 275 20.31 19.37 -2.62
N ASP A 276 21.62 19.41 -2.34
CA ASP A 276 22.54 20.24 -3.12
C ASP A 276 22.60 19.65 -4.55
N VAL A 277 21.90 20.28 -5.49
CA VAL A 277 21.65 19.71 -6.82
C VAL A 277 22.93 19.44 -7.60
N PRO A 278 23.91 20.37 -7.68
CA PRO A 278 25.21 20.07 -8.27
C PRO A 278 25.93 18.88 -7.63
N VAL A 279 25.86 18.72 -6.30
CA VAL A 279 26.47 17.56 -5.62
C VAL A 279 25.77 16.27 -6.03
N LEU A 280 24.43 16.24 -6.03
CA LEU A 280 23.68 15.07 -6.44
C LEU A 280 23.96 14.70 -7.90
N GLN A 281 24.01 15.68 -8.81
CA GLN A 281 24.34 15.41 -10.22
C GLN A 281 25.77 14.89 -10.37
N ASN A 282 26.74 15.51 -9.69
CA ASN A 282 28.13 15.02 -9.73
C ASN A 282 28.24 13.60 -9.17
N ALA A 283 27.49 13.28 -8.11
CA ALA A 283 27.40 11.92 -7.65
C ALA A 283 26.89 11.05 -8.81
N ILE A 284 25.67 11.29 -9.31
CA ILE A 284 25.02 10.49 -10.37
C ILE A 284 25.96 10.21 -11.55
N ASP A 285 26.74 11.21 -11.96
CA ASP A 285 27.62 11.12 -13.13
C ASP A 285 28.96 10.40 -12.87
N HIS A 286 29.42 10.27 -11.61
CA HIS A 286 30.82 9.89 -11.32
C HIS A 286 31.02 8.78 -10.27
N CYS A 287 30.02 8.41 -9.49
CA CYS A 287 30.17 7.33 -8.48
C CYS A 287 29.48 6.02 -8.89
N ASP A 288 29.33 5.80 -10.20
CA ASP A 288 28.65 4.65 -10.80
C ASP A 288 29.62 3.48 -11.10
N ASN A 289 30.84 3.53 -10.55
CA ASN A 289 31.92 2.65 -10.97
C ASN A 289 31.81 1.24 -10.35
N PHE A 290 31.18 0.31 -11.08
CA PHE A 290 30.99 -1.11 -10.75
C PHE A 290 32.29 -1.94 -10.59
N THR A 291 33.46 -1.34 -10.83
CA THR A 291 34.75 -2.01 -10.64
C THR A 291 35.32 -1.85 -9.24
N ASP A 292 34.72 -0.96 -8.44
CA ASP A 292 35.07 -0.79 -7.03
C ASP A 292 34.14 -1.64 -6.15
N PRO A 293 34.65 -2.67 -5.46
CA PRO A 293 33.84 -3.53 -4.59
C PRO A 293 33.19 -2.78 -3.42
N ASP A 294 33.67 -1.58 -3.06
CA ASP A 294 33.04 -0.73 -2.05
C ASP A 294 31.83 0.06 -2.62
N ILE A 295 31.83 0.34 -3.93
CA ILE A 295 30.73 0.98 -4.67
C ILE A 295 29.67 -0.07 -5.10
N ASP A 296 30.09 -1.30 -5.39
CA ASP A 296 29.19 -2.45 -5.69
C ASP A 296 28.21 -2.75 -4.52
N GLY A 297 28.58 -2.35 -3.30
CA GLY A 297 27.73 -2.43 -2.11
C GLY A 297 26.79 -1.22 -1.89
N GLY A 298 26.84 -0.18 -2.74
CA GLY A 298 26.05 1.05 -2.61
C GLY A 298 26.41 1.90 -1.38
N LEU A 299 27.67 1.92 -0.95
CA LEU A 299 28.12 2.70 0.22
C LEU A 299 28.30 4.18 -0.15
N ALA A 300 27.53 5.08 0.49
CA ALA A 300 27.67 6.52 0.24
C ALA A 300 29.09 7.07 0.53
N SER A 301 29.82 6.47 1.47
CA SER A 301 31.19 6.87 1.82
C SER A 301 32.22 6.59 0.73
N ALA A 302 31.90 5.74 -0.25
CA ALA A 302 32.78 5.46 -1.38
C ALA A 302 32.73 6.56 -2.46
N CYS A 303 31.68 7.40 -2.47
CA CYS A 303 31.53 8.48 -3.43
C CYS A 303 32.24 9.75 -2.94
N PRO A 304 33.30 10.24 -3.62
CA PRO A 304 34.09 11.40 -3.16
C PRO A 304 33.31 12.73 -3.18
N TYR A 305 32.14 12.77 -3.82
CA TYR A 305 31.27 13.94 -3.83
C TYR A 305 30.32 13.99 -2.62
N LEU A 306 30.17 12.90 -1.87
CA LEU A 306 29.25 12.80 -0.73
C LEU A 306 30.01 12.90 0.59
N ASN A 307 29.56 13.80 1.44
CA ASN A 307 30.05 13.93 2.80
C ASN A 307 29.15 13.12 3.72
N VAL A 308 29.64 11.97 4.18
CA VAL A 308 28.92 11.15 5.15
C VAL A 308 29.07 11.70 6.57
N THR A 309 27.99 11.64 7.34
CA THR A 309 27.96 12.01 8.75
C THR A 309 27.92 10.76 9.66
N THR A 310 28.10 10.97 10.95
CA THR A 310 28.08 9.90 11.96
C THR A 310 26.65 9.57 12.39
N THR A 311 26.43 8.35 12.87
CA THR A 311 25.15 7.93 13.48
C THR A 311 24.72 8.82 14.64
N ASP A 312 25.66 9.28 15.47
CA ASP A 312 25.35 10.18 16.59
C ASP A 312 24.83 11.53 16.10
N ALA A 313 25.43 12.09 15.05
CA ALA A 313 24.96 13.34 14.44
C ALA A 313 23.57 13.17 13.79
N MET A 314 23.32 12.04 13.12
CA MET A 314 22.00 11.74 12.56
C MET A 314 20.93 11.60 13.64
N ASN A 315 21.21 10.85 14.72
CA ASN A 315 20.29 10.66 15.84
C ASN A 315 20.02 11.95 16.62
N ALA A 316 21.02 12.83 16.71
CA ALA A 316 20.87 14.14 17.34
C ALA A 316 20.05 15.12 16.51
N CYS A 317 19.86 14.86 15.22
CA CYS A 317 19.11 15.74 14.34
C CYS A 317 17.61 15.61 14.59
N GLN A 318 17.00 16.70 15.05
CA GLN A 318 15.58 16.80 15.36
C GLN A 318 15.06 18.18 14.94
N ILE A 319 13.76 18.28 14.67
CA ILE A 319 13.12 19.57 14.41
C ILE A 319 13.15 20.46 15.67
N ALA A 320 13.37 21.76 15.50
CA ALA A 320 13.40 22.70 16.61
C ALA A 320 12.03 22.88 17.31
N LYS A 321 10.94 22.71 16.55
CA LYS A 321 9.58 22.85 17.04
C LYS A 321 8.63 21.94 16.27
N VAL A 322 7.94 21.07 17.00
CA VAL A 322 6.77 20.33 16.49
C VAL A 322 5.63 21.32 16.29
N GLU A 323 5.08 21.41 15.09
CA GLU A 323 4.03 22.39 14.78
C GLU A 323 2.64 21.86 15.18
N VAL A 324 2.46 20.53 15.17
CA VAL A 324 1.19 19.89 15.53
C VAL A 324 1.37 18.82 16.60
N THR A 325 0.94 19.13 17.82
CA THR A 325 1.00 18.17 18.93
C THR A 325 -0.36 17.54 19.20
N GLU A 326 -0.43 16.21 19.14
CA GLU A 326 -1.50 15.41 19.74
C GLU A 326 -0.95 14.13 20.36
N PRO A 327 -1.72 13.42 21.21
CA PRO A 327 -1.26 12.16 21.79
C PRO A 327 -0.94 11.11 20.71
N LEU A 328 0.35 10.83 20.51
CA LEU A 328 0.83 9.84 19.52
C LEU A 328 1.06 8.44 20.12
N GLY A 329 0.52 8.19 21.32
CA GLY A 329 0.69 6.93 22.03
C GLY A 329 2.08 6.73 22.66
N ILE A 330 2.86 7.81 22.83
CA ILE A 330 4.20 7.77 23.47
C ILE A 330 4.09 7.49 24.97
N GLN A 331 3.03 7.99 25.61
CA GLN A 331 2.80 7.86 27.06
C GLN A 331 1.91 6.64 27.42
N GLY A 332 1.52 5.84 26.42
CA GLY A 332 0.66 4.68 26.59
C GLY A 332 -0.27 4.44 25.40
N PRO A 333 -0.98 3.30 25.36
CA PRO A 333 -1.89 2.97 24.26
C PRO A 333 -3.04 3.98 24.09
N LEU A 334 -3.43 4.21 22.84
CA LEU A 334 -4.52 5.11 22.46
C LEU A 334 -5.83 4.35 22.27
N ALA A 335 -6.97 4.99 22.54
CA ALA A 335 -8.29 4.40 22.30
C ALA A 335 -8.70 4.39 20.81
N ALA A 336 -8.13 5.29 20.01
CA ALA A 336 -8.38 5.43 18.58
C ALA A 336 -7.10 5.91 17.87
N LEU A 337 -7.06 5.79 16.53
CA LEU A 337 -5.97 6.38 15.77
C LEU A 337 -5.98 7.92 15.87
N PRO A 338 -4.80 8.54 15.99
CA PRO A 338 -4.60 9.98 15.89
C PRO A 338 -5.24 10.62 14.63
N GLY A 339 -5.67 11.88 14.69
CA GLY A 339 -6.11 12.67 13.52
C GLY A 339 -7.53 12.44 12.99
N CYS A 340 -8.41 11.75 13.72
CA CYS A 340 -9.69 11.22 13.24
C CYS A 340 -9.54 10.27 12.04
N ASN A 341 -8.89 9.13 12.33
CA ASN A 341 -8.62 8.08 11.35
C ASN A 341 -9.36 6.78 11.69
N PRO A 342 -10.69 6.70 11.49
CA PRO A 342 -11.42 5.48 11.77
C PRO A 342 -11.04 4.37 10.78
N LEU A 343 -10.82 3.16 11.28
CA LEU A 343 -10.40 2.04 10.43
C LEU A 343 -11.40 1.77 9.30
N GLN A 344 -10.86 1.56 8.10
CA GLN A 344 -11.61 1.32 6.87
C GLN A 344 -11.02 0.12 6.14
N TYR A 345 -11.72 -1.01 6.17
CA TYR A 345 -11.24 -2.29 5.65
C TYR A 345 -11.43 -2.46 4.13
N GLY A 346 -12.02 -1.48 3.45
CA GLY A 346 -12.32 -1.54 2.03
C GLY A 346 -13.47 -2.51 1.69
N PRO A 347 -13.50 -3.05 0.46
CA PRO A 347 -12.46 -2.94 -0.58
C PRO A 347 -12.40 -1.56 -1.26
N CYS A 348 -13.43 -0.74 -1.12
CA CYS A 348 -13.45 0.60 -1.72
C CYS A 348 -12.39 1.50 -1.09
N ASP A 349 -12.01 2.52 -1.85
CA ASP A 349 -11.20 3.61 -1.33
C ASP A 349 -11.82 4.21 -0.07
N ALA A 350 -10.96 4.46 0.90
CA ALA A 350 -11.31 5.06 2.16
C ALA A 350 -11.73 6.52 1.98
N THR A 351 -12.74 6.90 2.76
CA THR A 351 -13.06 8.30 2.96
C THR A 351 -12.02 8.93 3.89
N LEU A 352 -11.34 9.96 3.40
CA LEU A 352 -10.40 10.76 4.17
C LEU A 352 -11.16 11.81 4.98
N TYR A 353 -11.26 11.60 6.30
CA TYR A 353 -11.99 12.50 7.19
C TYR A 353 -11.15 13.73 7.54
N PRO A 354 -11.71 14.95 7.49
CA PRO A 354 -11.04 16.12 8.06
C PRO A 354 -10.79 15.92 9.54
N ARG A 355 -9.63 16.36 10.03
CA ARG A 355 -9.28 16.24 11.45
C ARG A 355 -10.25 16.96 12.40
N SER A 356 -10.91 18.02 11.92
CA SER A 356 -11.93 18.76 12.67
C SER A 356 -13.24 17.99 12.86
N THR A 357 -13.38 16.78 12.29
CA THR A 357 -14.60 15.97 12.40
C THR A 357 -14.83 15.55 13.85
N ASN A 358 -15.94 16.02 14.44
CA ASN A 358 -16.32 15.74 15.82
C ASN A 358 -17.84 15.49 15.92
N PRO A 359 -18.31 14.31 16.39
CA PRO A 359 -17.49 13.17 16.81
C PRO A 359 -16.79 12.53 15.61
N CYS A 360 -15.56 12.06 15.84
CA CYS A 360 -14.91 11.21 14.87
C CYS A 360 -15.69 9.89 14.75
N PRO A 361 -15.99 9.39 13.53
CA PRO A 361 -16.65 8.11 13.37
C PRO A 361 -15.86 6.97 14.04
N ALA A 362 -16.55 5.91 14.46
CA ALA A 362 -15.87 4.71 14.98
C ALA A 362 -15.25 3.86 13.86
N THR A 363 -15.90 3.84 12.70
CA THR A 363 -15.47 3.20 11.45
C THR A 363 -15.76 4.14 10.30
N GLY A 364 -15.03 4.03 9.19
CA GLY A 364 -15.41 4.78 7.99
C GLY A 364 -16.71 4.26 7.37
N PRO A 365 -17.18 4.91 6.30
CA PRO A 365 -18.44 4.55 5.69
C PRO A 365 -18.30 3.17 5.06
N ALA A 366 -19.38 2.40 5.16
CA ALA A 366 -19.48 1.17 4.40
C ALA A 366 -19.42 1.53 2.91
N CYS A 367 -18.73 0.70 2.12
CA CYS A 367 -18.83 0.77 0.66
C CYS A 367 -20.30 0.89 0.25
N ALA A 368 -20.65 1.87 -0.57
CA ALA A 368 -22.01 1.98 -1.09
C ALA A 368 -22.38 0.66 -1.79
N GLY A 369 -23.31 -0.10 -1.18
CA GLY A 369 -23.57 -1.51 -1.49
C GLY A 369 -23.53 -2.45 -0.28
N THR A 370 -23.12 -1.97 0.89
CA THR A 370 -23.12 -2.72 2.17
C THR A 370 -23.99 -2.01 3.22
N THR A 371 -25.25 -2.43 3.36
CA THR A 371 -26.11 -2.02 4.48
C THR A 371 -26.15 -3.11 5.54
N THR A 372 -25.39 -2.91 6.61
CA THR A 372 -25.58 -3.59 7.89
C THR A 372 -26.77 -2.97 8.62
N VAL A 373 -27.89 -3.69 8.71
CA VAL A 373 -29.05 -3.26 9.50
C VAL A 373 -28.95 -3.90 10.89
N SER A 374 -28.48 -3.14 11.88
CA SER A 374 -28.66 -3.51 13.28
C SER A 374 -30.07 -3.09 13.74
N ALA A 375 -30.75 -4.01 14.42
CA ALA A 375 -32.13 -3.86 14.88
C ALA A 375 -32.28 -2.82 16.00
N SER A 376 -33.31 -1.96 15.93
CA SER A 376 -34.43 -1.99 16.88
C SER A 376 -35.52 -0.94 16.58
N ALA A 377 -36.77 -1.35 16.85
CA ALA A 377 -37.99 -0.58 17.15
C ALA A 377 -38.71 0.20 16.02
N THR A 378 -39.64 -0.52 15.38
CA THR A 378 -41.06 -0.17 15.14
C THR A 378 -41.47 1.31 14.99
N LYS A 379 -41.83 1.73 13.76
CA LYS A 379 -43.15 2.29 13.40
C LYS A 379 -43.27 2.67 11.90
N THR A 380 -44.16 1.96 11.23
CA THR A 380 -45.16 2.34 10.21
C THR A 380 -44.87 3.36 9.07
N SER A 381 -45.04 2.84 7.83
CA SER A 381 -45.42 3.52 6.56
C SER A 381 -44.37 4.46 5.93
N THR A 382 -44.05 4.47 4.63
CA THR A 382 -44.75 4.13 3.38
C THR A 382 -43.73 3.84 2.25
N THR A 383 -44.04 2.84 1.41
CA THR A 383 -43.73 2.67 -0.03
C THR A 383 -42.56 3.42 -0.69
N ALA A 384 -41.55 2.67 -1.15
CA ALA A 384 -41.00 2.73 -2.52
C ALA A 384 -40.15 1.47 -2.82
N VAL A 385 -40.53 0.74 -3.87
CA VAL A 385 -39.81 -0.42 -4.42
C VAL A 385 -38.64 0.10 -5.25
N SER A 386 -37.41 -0.34 -4.93
CA SER A 386 -36.22 -0.13 -5.76
C SER A 386 -35.75 -1.48 -6.29
N THR A 387 -35.91 -1.68 -7.60
CA THR A 387 -35.44 -2.81 -8.38
C THR A 387 -33.90 -2.79 -8.48
N GLY A 388 -33.21 -3.56 -7.65
CA GLY A 388 -31.77 -3.79 -7.77
C GLY A 388 -31.44 -4.70 -8.96
N THR A 389 -30.57 -4.24 -9.86
CA THR A 389 -30.20 -4.85 -11.15
C THR A 389 -28.89 -5.66 -11.13
N GLY A 390 -28.42 -6.09 -9.96
CA GLY A 390 -27.16 -6.84 -9.81
C GLY A 390 -27.32 -8.33 -9.49
N THR A 391 -26.30 -9.13 -9.79
CA THR A 391 -26.22 -10.57 -9.51
C THR A 391 -26.16 -10.91 -8.00
N GLY A 392 -25.92 -9.93 -7.14
CA GLY A 392 -25.69 -10.15 -5.72
C GLY A 392 -24.22 -10.50 -5.40
N THR A 393 -23.96 -10.91 -4.16
CA THR A 393 -22.61 -11.22 -3.67
C THR A 393 -22.29 -12.69 -3.93
N TYR A 394 -21.23 -12.97 -4.71
CA TYR A 394 -20.76 -14.35 -4.90
C TYR A 394 -20.18 -14.91 -3.61
N LEU A 395 -20.77 -15.99 -3.11
CA LEU A 395 -20.36 -16.68 -1.88
C LEU A 395 -19.35 -17.81 -2.15
N GLY A 396 -19.20 -18.20 -3.41
CA GLY A 396 -18.27 -19.25 -3.81
C GLY A 396 -18.95 -20.41 -4.51
N CYS A 397 -18.13 -21.43 -4.80
CA CYS A 397 -18.57 -22.68 -5.39
C CYS A 397 -19.00 -23.63 -4.28
N TYR A 398 -20.22 -24.15 -4.34
CA TYR A 398 -20.74 -25.11 -3.35
C TYR A 398 -21.00 -26.47 -4.01
N SER A 399 -20.70 -27.55 -3.30
CA SER A 399 -21.12 -28.89 -3.71
C SER A 399 -22.64 -29.00 -3.69
N ASP A 400 -23.26 -29.54 -4.73
CA ASP A 400 -24.69 -29.81 -4.75
C ASP A 400 -25.00 -31.29 -4.99
N ALA A 401 -26.18 -31.76 -4.57
CA ALA A 401 -26.63 -33.14 -4.75
C ALA A 401 -28.15 -33.21 -4.86
N ALA A 402 -28.69 -34.24 -5.52
CA ALA A 402 -30.13 -34.43 -5.63
C ALA A 402 -30.83 -34.59 -4.26
N SER A 403 -30.12 -35.07 -3.24
CA SER A 403 -30.58 -35.13 -1.84
C SER A 403 -29.39 -35.30 -0.87
N PRO A 404 -29.11 -34.35 0.05
CA PRO A 404 -29.76 -33.03 0.19
C PRO A 404 -29.25 -32.02 -0.86
N ARG A 405 -30.16 -31.19 -1.38
CA ARG A 405 -29.84 -30.02 -2.21
C ARG A 405 -29.35 -28.86 -1.34
N THR A 406 -28.37 -28.12 -1.86
CA THR A 406 -27.79 -26.92 -1.24
C THR A 406 -28.80 -25.80 -1.13
N LEU A 407 -29.60 -25.60 -2.17
CA LEU A 407 -30.69 -24.63 -2.22
C LEU A 407 -32.00 -25.37 -2.51
N THR A 408 -32.90 -25.38 -1.53
CA THR A 408 -34.12 -26.21 -1.52
C THR A 408 -35.40 -25.43 -1.82
N GLY A 409 -35.30 -24.18 -2.28
CA GLY A 409 -36.43 -23.31 -2.59
C GLY A 409 -36.93 -23.51 -4.03
N TYR A 410 -36.97 -22.42 -4.80
CA TYR A 410 -37.39 -22.44 -6.20
C TYR A 410 -36.28 -22.95 -7.13
N THR A 411 -36.64 -23.60 -8.23
CA THR A 411 -35.68 -23.98 -9.29
C THR A 411 -36.31 -23.83 -10.68
N THR A 412 -35.48 -23.48 -11.66
CA THR A 412 -35.86 -23.38 -13.08
C THR A 412 -34.65 -23.62 -13.99
N THR A 413 -34.90 -24.01 -15.24
CA THR A 413 -33.87 -24.21 -16.26
C THR A 413 -34.24 -23.41 -17.50
N VAL A 414 -33.33 -22.54 -17.97
CA VAL A 414 -33.54 -21.78 -19.21
C VAL A 414 -32.27 -21.72 -20.04
N SER A 415 -32.40 -21.82 -21.37
CA SER A 415 -31.26 -21.87 -22.29
C SER A 415 -30.44 -20.58 -22.36
N THR A 416 -30.97 -19.46 -21.84
CA THR A 416 -30.30 -18.16 -21.79
C THR A 416 -29.88 -17.79 -20.36
N MET A 417 -29.65 -18.78 -19.49
CA MET A 417 -29.32 -18.51 -18.09
C MET A 417 -28.03 -17.71 -17.95
N THR A 418 -28.06 -16.71 -17.08
CA THR A 418 -26.88 -16.00 -16.56
C THR A 418 -26.98 -15.96 -15.05
N ASN A 419 -25.86 -15.74 -14.36
CA ASN A 419 -25.88 -15.52 -12.92
C ASN A 419 -26.85 -14.38 -12.55
N LEU A 420 -26.84 -13.29 -13.33
CA LEU A 420 -27.73 -12.13 -13.13
C LEU A 420 -29.21 -12.51 -13.27
N LEU A 421 -29.56 -13.31 -14.27
CA LEU A 421 -30.94 -13.76 -14.48
C LEU A 421 -31.42 -14.64 -13.32
N CYS A 422 -30.59 -15.58 -12.87
CA CYS A 422 -30.91 -16.41 -11.73
C CYS A 422 -31.09 -15.58 -10.45
N ALA A 423 -30.15 -14.66 -10.21
CA ALA A 423 -30.17 -13.80 -9.03
C ALA A 423 -31.40 -12.88 -8.97
N THR A 424 -31.71 -12.23 -10.09
CA THR A 424 -32.91 -11.37 -10.19
C THR A 424 -34.20 -12.15 -10.06
N THR A 425 -34.26 -13.39 -10.57
CA THR A 425 -35.41 -14.28 -10.41
C THR A 425 -35.60 -14.68 -8.93
N CYS A 426 -34.55 -15.16 -8.27
CA CYS A 426 -34.62 -15.56 -6.86
C CYS A 426 -34.97 -14.38 -5.95
N ARG A 427 -34.35 -13.21 -6.18
CA ARG A 427 -34.66 -11.96 -5.48
C ARG A 427 -36.11 -11.54 -5.67
N GLY A 428 -36.60 -11.57 -6.92
CA GLY A 428 -37.98 -11.21 -7.25
C GLY A 428 -39.02 -12.09 -6.56
N MET A 429 -38.65 -13.33 -6.22
CA MET A 429 -39.48 -14.26 -5.46
C MET A 429 -39.25 -14.22 -3.94
N GLY A 430 -38.37 -13.35 -3.45
CA GLY A 430 -38.10 -13.16 -2.03
C GLY A 430 -37.14 -14.17 -1.40
N TYR A 431 -36.31 -14.87 -2.20
CA TYR A 431 -35.27 -15.76 -1.69
C TYR A 431 -33.96 -15.01 -1.39
N VAL A 432 -33.21 -15.49 -0.40
CA VAL A 432 -31.94 -14.88 0.07
C VAL A 432 -30.73 -15.34 -0.75
N TYR A 433 -30.80 -16.52 -1.34
CA TYR A 433 -29.72 -17.10 -2.13
C TYR A 433 -30.23 -17.50 -3.51
N ALA A 434 -29.36 -17.31 -4.50
CA ALA A 434 -29.47 -17.87 -5.82
C ALA A 434 -28.23 -18.71 -6.11
N GLY A 435 -28.35 -19.76 -6.90
CA GLY A 435 -27.23 -20.58 -7.32
C GLY A 435 -27.48 -21.10 -8.71
N THR A 436 -26.50 -20.94 -9.60
CA THR A 436 -26.58 -21.52 -10.93
C THR A 436 -25.81 -22.83 -10.99
N GLU A 437 -26.42 -23.85 -11.58
CA GLU A 437 -25.82 -25.17 -11.80
C GLU A 437 -25.80 -25.47 -13.30
N TYR A 438 -24.84 -26.29 -13.73
CA TYR A 438 -24.83 -26.90 -15.06
C TYR A 438 -25.08 -25.93 -16.23
N SER A 439 -24.54 -24.70 -16.12
CA SER A 439 -24.63 -23.63 -17.11
C SER A 439 -26.00 -23.00 -17.34
N ASN A 440 -27.11 -23.73 -17.13
CA ASN A 440 -28.45 -23.31 -17.53
C ASN A 440 -29.53 -23.46 -16.44
N GLU A 441 -29.17 -23.99 -15.28
CA GLU A 441 -30.09 -24.18 -14.16
C GLU A 441 -29.93 -23.07 -13.13
N CYS A 442 -31.03 -22.73 -12.46
CA CYS A 442 -31.08 -21.77 -11.38
C CYS A 442 -31.81 -22.39 -10.19
N TYR A 443 -31.25 -22.18 -9.01
CA TYR A 443 -31.75 -22.65 -7.73
C TYR A 443 -31.82 -21.46 -6.78
N CYS A 444 -32.90 -21.39 -5.99
CA CYS A 444 -33.11 -20.36 -4.99
C CYS A 444 -33.27 -21.01 -3.62
N GLY A 445 -32.94 -20.29 -2.55
CA GLY A 445 -33.17 -20.78 -1.21
C GLY A 445 -32.99 -19.70 -0.16
N ASN A 446 -33.45 -19.98 1.05
CA ASN A 446 -33.29 -19.09 2.20
C ASN A 446 -32.19 -19.54 3.16
N SER A 447 -31.57 -20.68 2.88
CA SER A 447 -30.44 -21.24 3.63
C SER A 447 -29.61 -22.13 2.70
N LEU A 448 -28.32 -22.26 3.01
CA LEU A 448 -27.42 -23.21 2.35
C LEU A 448 -27.43 -24.51 3.15
N SER A 449 -28.10 -25.54 2.63
CA SER A 449 -28.34 -26.81 3.33
C SER A 449 -27.47 -27.94 2.77
N GLY A 450 -26.51 -28.45 3.54
CA GLY A 450 -25.77 -29.68 3.19
C GLY A 450 -24.65 -29.53 2.14
N GLY A 451 -24.50 -28.38 1.49
CA GLY A 451 -23.38 -28.10 0.58
C GLY A 451 -22.16 -27.50 1.29
N THR A 452 -20.97 -27.94 0.95
CA THR A 452 -19.69 -27.38 1.44
C THR A 452 -19.04 -26.50 0.38
N ILE A 453 -18.30 -25.48 0.82
CA ILE A 453 -17.51 -24.63 -0.09
C ILE A 453 -16.37 -25.44 -0.72
N MET A 454 -16.19 -25.28 -2.02
CA MET A 454 -15.19 -25.97 -2.84
C MET A 454 -14.20 -24.94 -3.38
N THR A 455 -12.90 -25.21 -3.25
CA THR A 455 -11.81 -24.34 -3.74
C THR A 455 -10.98 -24.98 -4.85
N ASP A 456 -11.41 -26.14 -5.35
CA ASP A 456 -10.71 -26.96 -6.35
C ASP A 456 -10.98 -26.56 -7.81
N GLY A 457 -11.75 -25.49 -8.03
CA GLY A 457 -12.12 -25.02 -9.37
C GLY A 457 -13.24 -25.82 -10.05
N SER A 458 -14.01 -26.63 -9.30
CA SER A 458 -15.08 -27.45 -9.88
C SER A 458 -16.30 -26.67 -10.43
N CYS A 459 -16.48 -25.40 -10.09
CA CYS A 459 -17.41 -24.52 -10.80
C CYS A 459 -16.69 -23.95 -12.01
N ASN A 460 -16.85 -24.60 -13.16
CA ASN A 460 -16.16 -24.27 -14.40
C ASN A 460 -17.07 -24.25 -15.65
N GLY A 461 -18.38 -24.45 -15.46
CA GLY A 461 -19.37 -24.38 -16.54
C GLY A 461 -19.69 -22.94 -16.88
N ALA A 462 -19.39 -22.52 -18.11
CA ALA A 462 -19.75 -21.18 -18.59
C ALA A 462 -21.28 -21.02 -18.66
N CYS A 463 -21.82 -19.84 -18.35
CA CYS A 463 -23.26 -19.60 -18.41
C CYS A 463 -23.81 -19.73 -19.84
N ALA A 464 -24.98 -20.36 -20.00
CA ALA A 464 -25.59 -20.58 -21.31
C ALA A 464 -25.98 -19.27 -22.03
N GLY A 465 -26.33 -18.22 -21.27
CA GLY A 465 -26.63 -16.88 -21.77
C GLY A 465 -25.45 -15.90 -21.77
N ASP A 466 -24.30 -16.27 -21.20
CA ASP A 466 -23.10 -15.43 -21.13
C ASP A 466 -21.83 -16.28 -20.89
N ALA A 467 -21.12 -16.61 -21.97
CA ALA A 467 -19.93 -17.47 -21.89
C ALA A 467 -18.73 -16.83 -21.16
N SER A 468 -18.79 -15.53 -20.83
CA SER A 468 -17.72 -14.84 -20.09
C SER A 468 -17.79 -15.04 -18.58
N THR A 469 -18.89 -15.61 -18.08
CA THR A 469 -19.10 -15.87 -16.65
C THR A 469 -19.37 -17.35 -16.38
N ILE A 470 -19.09 -17.78 -15.14
CA ILE A 470 -19.23 -19.17 -14.71
C ILE A 470 -20.57 -19.35 -13.98
N CYS A 471 -21.37 -20.33 -14.40
CA CYS A 471 -22.66 -20.72 -13.85
C CYS A 471 -22.61 -22.15 -13.29
N GLY A 472 -21.79 -22.35 -12.27
CA GLY A 472 -21.64 -23.63 -11.59
C GLY A 472 -20.87 -24.68 -12.38
N GLY A 473 -21.24 -25.94 -12.21
CA GLY A 473 -20.68 -27.12 -12.87
C GLY A 473 -21.53 -28.35 -12.55
N THR A 474 -21.13 -29.53 -12.99
CA THR A 474 -21.86 -30.78 -12.68
C THR A 474 -21.88 -31.02 -11.17
N TYR A 475 -23.06 -30.97 -10.53
CA TYR A 475 -23.20 -31.08 -9.06
C TYR A 475 -22.49 -29.95 -8.30
N ARG A 476 -22.39 -28.75 -8.91
CA ARG A 476 -21.69 -27.60 -8.32
C ARG A 476 -22.46 -26.31 -8.57
N LEU A 477 -22.80 -25.59 -7.51
CA LEU A 477 -23.50 -24.32 -7.58
C LEU A 477 -22.52 -23.15 -7.45
N SER A 478 -22.55 -22.24 -8.41
CA SER A 478 -22.04 -20.88 -8.20
C SER A 478 -23.08 -20.11 -7.39
N VAL A 479 -22.86 -19.97 -6.08
CA VAL A 479 -23.86 -19.42 -5.14
C VAL A 479 -23.66 -17.92 -4.95
N TYR A 480 -24.76 -17.19 -5.00
CA TYR A 480 -24.86 -15.76 -4.75
C TYR A 480 -25.86 -15.50 -3.62
N GLN A 481 -25.55 -14.54 -2.76
CA GLN A 481 -26.55 -13.92 -1.90
C GLN A 481 -27.21 -12.77 -2.66
N VAL A 482 -28.55 -12.82 -2.78
CA VAL A 482 -29.30 -11.99 -3.74
C VAL A 482 -30.30 -11.06 -3.13
#